data_AF-A0A0B1S446-F1
#
_entry.id   AF-A0A0B1S446-F1
#
_cell.length_a   1.000
_cell.length_b   1.000
_cell.length_c   1.000
_cell.angle_alpha   90.00
_cell.angle_beta   90.00
_cell.angle_gamma   90.00
#
_symmetry.space_group_name_H-M   'P 1'
#
loop_
_entity.id
_entity.type
_entity.pdbx_description
1 polymer ?
#
loop_
_entity_poly.entity_id
_entity_poly.type
_entity_poly.pdbx_seq_one_letter_code
_entity_poly.pdbx_strand_id
1 'polypeptide(L)'
;MMTDAERYRFRSAMWSVRQVQYLSLARLHASYVTSPGAHFGPAFLPWHREFVKRLEIALRQVDPDVALPYWDSTLDAGLDDPTTSVMFSEELMGTTDSSGTVTTGLFAYWQAHLNLFEVL
;
A
#
# COMPACT_ATOMS: atom_id res chain seq x y z
N MET A 1 11.47 -13.49 1.78
CA MET A 1 10.03 -13.60 1.43
C MET A 1 9.23 -13.70 2.71
N MET A 2 8.06 -13.07 2.77
CA MET A 2 7.12 -13.24 3.88
C MET A 2 6.55 -14.66 3.88
N THR A 3 6.37 -15.24 5.06
CA THR A 3 5.59 -16.47 5.29
C THR A 3 4.09 -16.19 5.13
N ASP A 4 3.26 -17.24 4.98
CA ASP A 4 1.79 -17.08 4.97
C ASP A 4 1.22 -16.53 6.29
N ALA A 5 1.87 -16.81 7.42
CA ALA A 5 1.51 -16.19 8.69
C ALA A 5 1.72 -14.67 8.64
N GLU A 6 2.87 -14.21 8.14
CA GLU A 6 3.16 -12.77 7.98
C GLU A 6 2.23 -12.11 6.94
N ARG A 7 1.96 -12.77 5.82
CA ARG A 7 0.99 -12.29 4.81
C ARG A 7 -0.40 -12.15 5.38
N TYR A 8 -0.87 -13.16 6.12
CA TYR A 8 -2.18 -13.14 6.77
C TYR A 8 -2.29 -11.99 7.78
N ARG A 9 -1.28 -11.81 8.65
CA ARG A 9 -1.25 -10.74 9.66
C ARG A 9 -1.20 -9.35 9.01
N PHE A 10 -0.32 -9.15 8.02
CA PHE A 10 -0.24 -7.89 7.26
C PHE A 10 -1.56 -7.55 6.56
N ARG A 11 -2.16 -8.52 5.85
CA ARG A 11 -3.48 -8.37 5.22
C ARG A 11 -4.54 -8.00 6.25
N SER A 12 -4.63 -8.76 7.35
CA SER A 12 -5.61 -8.52 8.41
C SER A 12 -5.50 -7.11 8.98
N ALA A 13 -4.29 -6.68 9.33
CA ALA A 13 -4.02 -5.33 9.82
C ALA A 13 -4.40 -4.24 8.80
N MET A 14 -4.03 -4.40 7.52
CA MET A 14 -4.40 -3.47 6.44
C MET A 14 -5.92 -3.33 6.31
N TRP A 15 -6.66 -4.44 6.27
CA TRP A 15 -8.12 -4.41 6.17
C TRP A 15 -8.80 -3.78 7.40
N SER A 16 -8.25 -3.98 8.60
CA SER A 16 -8.71 -3.31 9.83
C SER A 16 -8.51 -1.79 9.80
N VAL A 17 -7.39 -1.29 9.28
CA VAL A 17 -7.10 0.16 9.22
C VAL A 17 -7.70 0.89 8.01
N ARG A 18 -8.30 0.15 7.06
CA ARG A 18 -8.76 0.65 5.75
C ARG A 18 -9.63 1.90 5.82
N GLN A 19 -10.68 1.88 6.64
CA GLN A 19 -11.73 2.91 6.60
C GLN A 19 -11.34 4.23 7.29
N VAL A 20 -10.34 4.21 8.18
CA VAL A 20 -10.00 5.37 9.02
C VAL A 20 -8.56 5.80 8.79
N GLN A 21 -7.58 5.03 9.26
CA GLN A 21 -6.18 5.45 9.23
C GLN A 21 -5.62 5.43 7.80
N TYR A 22 -5.89 4.37 7.02
CA TYR A 22 -5.46 4.31 5.62
C TYR A 22 -6.10 5.42 4.78
N LEU A 23 -7.42 5.63 4.90
CA LEU A 23 -8.12 6.68 4.15
C LEU A 23 -7.64 8.10 4.55
N SER A 24 -7.33 8.32 5.83
CA SER A 24 -6.75 9.59 6.31
C SER A 24 -5.36 9.84 5.71
N LEU A 25 -4.49 8.81 5.69
CA LEU A 25 -3.17 8.90 5.06
C LEU A 25 -3.27 9.11 3.54
N ALA A 26 -4.19 8.40 2.87
CA ALA A 26 -4.42 8.58 1.44
C ALA A 26 -4.89 10.01 1.09
N ARG A 27 -5.81 10.59 1.88
CA ARG A 27 -6.22 12.00 1.74
C ARG A 27 -5.05 12.98 1.98
N LEU A 28 -4.24 12.75 3.01
CA LEU A 28 -3.05 13.57 3.32
C LEU A 28 -2.06 13.58 2.15
N HIS A 29 -1.77 12.42 1.56
CA HIS A 29 -0.85 12.30 0.42
C HIS A 29 -1.39 12.98 -0.84
N ALA A 30 -2.69 12.86 -1.11
CA ALA A 30 -3.28 13.30 -2.38
C ALA A 30 -3.45 14.83 -2.48
N SER A 31 -3.41 15.58 -1.37
CA SER A 31 -3.53 17.04 -1.36
C SER A 31 -2.16 17.74 -1.39
N TYR A 32 -1.81 18.36 -2.52
CA TYR A 32 -0.60 19.19 -2.63
C TYR A 32 -0.59 20.38 -1.66
N VAL A 33 -1.77 20.95 -1.35
CA VAL A 33 -1.91 22.09 -0.42
C VAL A 33 -1.43 21.74 0.99
N THR A 34 -1.70 20.51 1.45
CA THR A 34 -1.30 20.05 2.78
C THR A 34 0.03 19.28 2.79
N SER A 35 0.43 18.71 1.65
CA SER A 35 1.64 17.90 1.49
C SER A 35 2.57 18.38 0.35
N PRO A 36 2.95 19.67 0.28
CA PRO A 36 3.77 20.18 -0.83
C PRO A 36 5.18 19.58 -0.85
N GLY A 37 5.69 19.13 0.31
CA GLY A 37 6.98 18.45 0.43
C GLY A 37 6.97 16.97 -0.01
N ALA A 38 5.81 16.41 -0.36
CA ALA A 38 5.71 15.01 -0.76
C ALA A 38 6.46 14.71 -2.07
N HIS A 39 6.53 15.66 -3.01
CA HIS A 39 7.09 15.43 -4.35
C HIS A 39 7.96 16.59 -4.83
N PHE A 40 8.82 16.33 -5.83
CA PHE A 40 9.60 17.31 -6.60
C PHE A 40 10.54 18.26 -5.81
N GLY A 41 10.81 17.97 -4.52
CA GLY A 41 11.69 18.79 -3.68
C GLY A 41 12.55 17.97 -2.72
N PRO A 42 13.50 18.60 -2.01
CA PRO A 42 14.43 17.92 -1.10
C PRO A 42 13.74 17.23 0.09
N ALA A 43 12.48 17.58 0.37
CA ALA A 43 11.66 16.92 1.38
C ALA A 43 11.10 15.54 0.96
N PHE A 44 11.19 15.15 -0.32
CA PHE A 44 10.61 13.91 -0.85
C PHE A 44 10.91 12.66 0.01
N LEU A 45 12.19 12.41 0.31
CA LEU A 45 12.62 11.25 1.09
C LEU A 45 12.20 11.31 2.58
N PRO A 46 12.47 12.38 3.35
CA PRO A 46 12.04 12.45 4.74
C PRO A 46 10.52 12.49 4.90
N TRP A 47 9.78 13.12 3.98
CA TRP A 47 8.31 13.13 3.98
C TRP A 47 7.76 11.71 3.80
N HIS A 48 8.23 10.98 2.77
CA HIS A 48 7.79 9.60 2.55
C HIS A 48 8.19 8.64 3.69
N ARG A 49 9.37 8.82 4.29
CA ARG A 49 9.79 8.03 5.46
C ARG A 49 8.86 8.24 6.65
N GLU A 50 8.41 9.47 6.88
CA GLU A 50 7.45 9.79 7.95
C GLU A 50 6.06 9.23 7.63
N PHE A 51 5.62 9.37 6.38
CA PHE A 51 4.35 8.84 5.88
C PHE A 51 4.23 7.32 6.08
N VAL A 52 5.22 6.53 5.64
CA VAL A 52 5.19 5.06 5.80
C VAL A 52 5.34 4.64 7.26
N LYS A 53 6.03 5.43 8.09
CA LYS A 53 6.08 5.22 9.55
C LYS A 53 4.69 5.40 10.19
N ARG A 54 3.87 6.36 9.75
CA ARG A 54 2.48 6.48 10.22
C ARG A 54 1.65 5.26 9.87
N LEU A 55 1.82 4.72 8.66
CA LEU A 55 1.15 3.48 8.25
C LEU A 55 1.60 2.30 9.12
N GLU A 56 2.90 2.10 9.33
CA GLU A 56 3.40 1.01 10.18
C GLU A 56 2.89 1.13 11.63
N ILE A 57 2.85 2.35 12.20
CA ILE A 57 2.25 2.58 13.53
C ILE A 57 0.77 2.19 13.56
N ALA A 58 -0.01 2.55 12.54
CA ALA A 58 -1.42 2.18 12.46
C ALA A 58 -1.61 0.66 12.34
N LEU A 59 -0.75 -0.03 11.58
CA LEU A 59 -0.77 -1.50 11.51
C LEU A 59 -0.42 -2.14 12.87
N ARG A 60 0.59 -1.61 13.57
CA ARG A 60 1.00 -2.09 14.91
C ARG A 60 -0.02 -1.80 16.03
N GLN A 61 -0.96 -0.88 15.82
CA GLN A 61 -2.11 -0.70 16.71
C GLN A 61 -3.14 -1.83 16.58
N VAL A 62 -3.19 -2.53 15.44
CA VAL A 62 -4.02 -3.72 15.23
C VAL A 62 -3.26 -4.98 15.64
N ASP A 63 -1.99 -5.08 15.25
CA ASP A 63 -1.15 -6.25 15.47
C ASP A 63 0.32 -5.83 15.69
N PRO A 64 0.86 -5.91 16.93
CA PRO A 64 2.19 -5.38 17.25
C PRO A 64 3.35 -6.11 16.57
N ASP A 65 3.14 -7.36 16.11
CA ASP A 65 4.18 -8.13 15.42
C ASP A 65 4.24 -7.82 13.92
N VAL A 66 3.28 -7.07 13.37
CA VAL A 66 3.30 -6.66 11.96
C VAL A 66 4.40 -5.62 11.73
N ALA A 67 5.15 -5.81 10.65
CA ALA A 67 6.00 -4.80 10.04
C ALA A 67 5.43 -4.43 8.65
N LEU A 68 5.75 -3.23 8.17
CA LEU A 68 5.41 -2.85 6.80
C LEU A 68 6.43 -3.50 5.84
N PRO A 69 6.02 -4.42 4.94
CA PRO A 69 6.94 -5.02 3.99
C PRO A 69 7.40 -4.02 2.93
N TYR A 70 8.56 -4.27 2.33
CA TYR A 70 9.03 -3.58 1.12
C TYR A 70 8.98 -4.53 -0.08
N TRP A 71 8.85 -3.94 -1.26
CA TRP A 71 9.02 -4.64 -2.55
C TRP A 71 10.39 -4.28 -3.12
N ASP A 72 11.21 -5.29 -3.39
CA ASP A 72 12.46 -5.12 -4.15
C ASP A 72 12.18 -5.25 -5.65
N SER A 73 11.81 -4.14 -6.28
CA SER A 73 11.54 -4.10 -7.72
C SER A 73 12.80 -4.32 -8.58
N THR A 74 14.00 -4.35 -8.00
CA THR A 74 15.23 -4.62 -8.77
C THR A 74 15.37 -6.11 -9.13
N LEU A 75 14.77 -7.00 -8.33
CA LEU A 75 14.69 -8.42 -8.64
C LEU A 75 13.70 -8.67 -9.78
N ASP A 76 12.53 -8.05 -9.72
CA ASP A 76 11.48 -8.18 -10.75
C ASP A 76 11.90 -7.58 -12.10
N ALA A 77 12.70 -6.50 -12.07
CA ALA A 77 13.31 -5.92 -13.26
C ALA A 77 14.37 -6.84 -13.93
N GLY A 78 14.81 -7.90 -13.26
CA GLY A 78 15.70 -8.93 -13.79
C GLY A 78 14.98 -10.12 -14.43
N LEU A 79 13.65 -10.16 -14.43
CA LEU A 79 12.85 -11.20 -15.10
C LEU A 79 12.77 -10.95 -16.62
N ASP A 80 12.67 -12.02 -17.41
CA ASP A 80 12.39 -11.94 -18.85
C ASP A 80 11.07 -11.21 -19.14
N ASP A 81 10.08 -11.37 -18.25
CA ASP A 81 8.82 -10.63 -18.21
C ASP A 81 8.48 -10.24 -16.76
N PRO A 82 8.67 -8.96 -16.37
CA PRO A 82 8.34 -8.49 -15.02
C PRO A 82 6.86 -8.65 -14.63
N THR A 83 5.93 -8.81 -15.58
CA THR A 83 4.51 -9.05 -15.27
C THR A 83 4.26 -10.44 -14.68
N THR A 84 5.21 -11.37 -14.85
CA THR A 84 5.17 -12.71 -14.23
C THR A 84 5.64 -12.73 -12.76
N SER A 85 6.01 -11.57 -12.19
CA SER A 85 6.39 -11.48 -10.78
C SER A 85 5.27 -11.96 -9.85
N VAL A 86 5.67 -12.64 -8.77
CA VAL A 86 4.78 -13.04 -7.66
C VAL A 86 4.01 -11.84 -7.07
N MET A 87 4.52 -10.62 -7.22
CA MET A 87 3.78 -9.39 -6.86
C MET A 87 2.39 -9.29 -7.48
N PHE A 88 2.25 -9.74 -8.74
CA PHE A 88 1.00 -9.69 -9.51
C PHE A 88 0.21 -11.01 -9.46
N SER A 89 0.58 -11.92 -8.55
CA SER A 89 -0.10 -13.19 -8.32
C SER A 89 -1.11 -13.12 -7.17
N GLU A 90 -1.97 -14.14 -7.05
CA GLU A 90 -2.90 -14.30 -5.93
C GLU A 90 -2.22 -14.50 -4.55
N GLU A 91 -0.92 -14.76 -4.50
CA GLU A 91 -0.15 -14.83 -3.24
C GLU A 91 0.08 -13.43 -2.63
N LEU A 92 0.11 -12.37 -3.46
CA LEU A 92 0.39 -10.99 -3.05
C LEU A 92 -0.71 -10.01 -3.51
N MET A 93 -0.44 -9.11 -4.48
CA MET A 93 -1.40 -8.03 -4.78
C MET A 93 -2.62 -8.50 -5.58
N GLY A 94 -2.51 -9.63 -6.27
CA GLY A 94 -3.56 -10.20 -7.10
C GLY A 94 -3.53 -9.74 -8.56
N THR A 95 -4.45 -10.33 -9.31
CA THR A 95 -4.72 -10.11 -10.73
C THR A 95 -5.97 -9.25 -10.93
N THR A 96 -6.08 -8.63 -12.10
CA THR A 96 -7.27 -7.87 -12.50
C THR A 96 -8.20 -8.64 -13.43
N ASP A 97 -9.48 -8.31 -13.40
CA ASP A 97 -10.42 -8.67 -14.47
C ASP A 97 -10.26 -7.76 -15.71
N SER A 98 -11.10 -7.96 -16.72
CA SER A 98 -11.10 -7.15 -17.95
C SER A 98 -11.53 -5.68 -17.77
N SER A 99 -12.03 -5.30 -16.59
CA SER A 99 -12.31 -3.91 -16.22
C SER A 99 -11.15 -3.21 -15.51
N GLY A 100 -10.07 -3.95 -15.19
CA GLY A 100 -8.98 -3.47 -14.35
C GLY A 100 -9.27 -3.59 -12.85
N THR A 101 -10.36 -4.23 -12.44
CA THR A 101 -10.69 -4.44 -11.03
C THR A 101 -9.84 -5.58 -10.47
N VAL A 102 -9.14 -5.36 -9.34
CA VAL A 102 -8.39 -6.42 -8.65
C VAL A 102 -9.36 -7.40 -8.00
N THR A 103 -9.36 -8.66 -8.47
CA THR A 103 -10.35 -9.68 -8.09
C THR A 103 -9.76 -10.84 -7.29
N THR A 104 -8.43 -10.97 -7.23
CA THR A 104 -7.70 -11.99 -6.44
C THR A 104 -6.70 -11.30 -5.49
N GLY A 105 -5.89 -12.09 -4.77
CA GLY A 105 -4.84 -11.56 -3.89
C GLY A 105 -5.30 -10.99 -2.55
N LEU A 106 -4.34 -10.46 -1.79
CA LEU A 106 -4.54 -9.94 -0.43
C LEU A 106 -5.53 -8.76 -0.40
N PHE A 107 -5.68 -8.04 -1.52
CA PHE A 107 -6.46 -6.80 -1.66
C PHE A 107 -7.60 -6.90 -2.68
N ALA A 108 -8.07 -8.11 -3.00
CA ALA A 108 -9.26 -8.32 -3.83
C ALA A 108 -10.44 -7.42 -3.40
N TYR A 109 -11.03 -6.70 -4.35
CA TYR A 109 -12.13 -5.76 -4.14
C TYR A 109 -11.86 -4.64 -3.12
N TRP A 110 -10.60 -4.25 -2.92
CA TRP A 110 -10.24 -3.10 -2.07
C TRP A 110 -10.75 -1.78 -2.65
N GLN A 111 -11.65 -1.12 -1.92
CA GLN A 111 -12.20 0.18 -2.29
C GLN A 111 -11.53 1.29 -1.48
N ALA A 112 -10.75 2.14 -2.16
CA ALA A 112 -10.26 3.40 -1.62
C ALA A 112 -11.31 4.49 -1.90
N HIS A 113 -12.24 4.71 -0.96
CA HIS A 113 -13.30 5.72 -1.08
C HIS A 113 -12.76 7.17 -0.90
N LEU A 114 -11.87 7.58 -1.80
CA LEU A 114 -11.42 8.97 -1.94
C LEU A 114 -12.46 9.73 -2.77
N ASN A 115 -13.34 10.47 -2.10
CA ASN A 115 -14.25 11.40 -2.77
C ASN A 115 -13.42 12.50 -3.44
N LEU A 116 -13.37 12.53 -4.78
CA LEU A 116 -12.55 13.48 -5.56
C LEU A 116 -12.85 14.96 -5.27
N PHE A 117 -14.01 15.27 -4.70
CA PHE A 117 -14.40 16.62 -4.29
C PHE A 117 -13.78 17.09 -2.96
N GLU A 118 -13.10 16.23 -2.20
CA GLU A 118 -12.47 16.56 -0.90
C GLU A 118 -10.95 16.82 -1.02
N VAL A 119 -10.39 16.75 -2.24
CA VAL A 119 -8.93 16.65 -2.46
C VAL A 119 -8.38 17.76 -3.38
N LEU A 120 -9.27 18.58 -3.97
CA LEU A 120 -8.97 19.73 -4.83
C LEU A 120 -9.06 21.05 -4.05
#